data_AF-A0A183TWN1-F1
#
_entry.id   AF-A0A183TWN1-F1
#
_cell.length_a   1.000
_cell.length_b   1.000
_cell.length_c   1.000
_cell.angle_alpha   90.00
_cell.angle_beta   90.00
_cell.angle_gamma   90.00
#
_symmetry.space_group_name_H-M   'P 1'
#
loop_
_entity.id
_entity.type
_entity.pdbx_description
1 polymer ?
#
loop_
_entity_poly.entity_id
_entity_poly.type
_entity_poly.pdbx_seq_one_letter_code
_entity_poly.pdbx_strand_id
1 'polypeptide(L)'
;LIAPSLRVSLKTETWQHQSGTSKNLFSWCRSPNPYQVFNAKQVTLPFNITFPNYDDHAKYAVATDTQGGFSYPWVCIGGINRQSHQLERGGGVLCTADAQLYAAFSTIISEYWPCRGSEM
;
A
#
# COMPACT_ATOMS: atom_id res chain seq x y z
N LEU A 1 6.79 5.88 7.30
CA LEU A 1 6.06 6.33 8.51
C LEU A 1 5.10 5.24 9.00
N ILE A 2 4.04 4.91 8.25
CA ILE A 2 2.94 4.05 8.72
C ILE A 2 3.41 2.63 9.11
N ALA A 3 4.02 1.88 8.19
CA ALA A 3 4.46 0.49 8.44
C ALA A 3 5.36 0.36 9.71
N PRO A 4 6.41 1.19 9.89
CA PRO A 4 7.19 1.20 11.13
C PRO A 4 6.38 1.54 12.39
N SER A 5 5.46 2.52 12.31
CA SER A 5 4.63 2.93 13.45
C SER A 5 3.68 1.84 13.90
N LEU A 6 3.08 1.10 12.95
CA LEU A 6 2.18 -0.01 13.22
C LEU A 6 2.93 -1.32 13.51
N ARG A 7 4.22 -1.38 13.18
CA ARG A 7 5.05 -2.59 13.23
C ARG A 7 4.52 -3.71 12.33
N VAL A 8 4.14 -3.34 11.11
CA VAL A 8 3.55 -4.28 10.13
C VAL A 8 4.04 -3.98 8.72
N SER A 9 4.20 -5.01 7.90
CA SER A 9 4.30 -4.83 6.46
C SER A 9 2.93 -4.44 5.89
N LEU A 10 2.91 -3.62 4.84
CA LEU A 10 1.69 -3.09 4.24
C LEU A 10 1.62 -3.37 2.74
N LYS A 11 0.43 -3.68 2.22
CA LYS A 11 0.09 -3.46 0.81
C LYS A 11 -0.63 -2.13 0.69
N THR A 12 -0.31 -1.36 -0.35
CA THR A 12 -0.83 0.00 -0.54
C THR A 12 -1.46 0.15 -1.92
N GLU A 13 -2.72 0.57 -1.94
CA GLU A 13 -3.42 1.04 -3.14
C GLU A 13 -3.46 2.56 -3.08
N THR A 14 -2.72 3.21 -3.96
CA THR A 14 -2.55 4.66 -3.93
C THR A 14 -2.34 5.17 -5.35
N TRP A 15 -3.41 5.63 -6.00
CA TRP A 15 -3.45 6.14 -7.38
C TRP A 15 -2.07 6.37 -8.03
N GLN A 16 -1.57 5.37 -8.75
CA GLN A 16 -0.19 5.35 -9.27
C GLN A 16 -0.09 5.93 -10.69
N HIS A 17 -0.54 7.17 -10.83
CA HIS A 17 -0.62 7.87 -12.11
C HIS A 17 0.67 8.61 -12.46
N GLN A 18 1.69 7.85 -12.86
CA GLN A 18 2.98 8.41 -13.28
C GLN A 18 2.82 9.32 -14.51
N SER A 19 3.56 10.44 -14.53
CA SER A 19 3.65 11.38 -15.64
C SER A 19 5.12 11.77 -15.92
N GLY A 20 5.32 12.73 -16.82
CA GLY A 20 6.65 13.32 -17.06
C GLY A 20 7.26 13.93 -15.80
N THR A 21 6.44 14.59 -14.98
CA THR A 21 6.85 15.37 -13.80
C THR A 21 6.62 14.65 -12.46
N SER A 22 5.82 13.58 -12.42
CA SER A 22 5.51 12.83 -11.20
C SER A 22 5.83 11.35 -11.41
N LYS A 23 6.79 10.80 -10.65
CA LYS A 23 7.15 9.39 -10.72
C LYS A 23 6.50 8.60 -9.60
N ASN A 24 6.09 7.37 -9.89
CA ASN A 24 5.63 6.45 -8.84
C ASN A 24 6.81 6.05 -7.97
N LEU A 25 6.63 6.08 -6.65
CA LEU A 25 7.61 5.51 -5.72
C LEU A 25 7.55 3.99 -5.82
N PHE A 26 8.70 3.31 -5.78
CA PHE A 26 8.73 1.84 -5.79
C PHE A 26 8.18 1.24 -4.48
N SER A 27 7.87 -0.06 -4.52
CA SER A 27 7.71 -0.85 -3.30
C SER A 27 8.96 -0.68 -2.43
N TRP A 28 8.77 -0.58 -1.12
CA TRP A 28 9.81 -0.18 -0.20
C TRP A 28 10.19 -1.33 0.71
N CYS A 29 11.43 -1.82 0.59
CA CYS A 29 11.87 -3.05 1.26
C CYS A 29 13.30 -2.96 1.79
N ARG A 30 13.69 -1.79 2.30
CA ARG A 30 15.07 -1.51 2.64
C ARG A 30 15.49 -2.11 3.97
N SER A 31 16.58 -2.85 3.98
CA SER A 31 17.32 -3.18 5.20
C SER A 31 17.82 -1.90 5.91
N PRO A 32 17.82 -1.84 7.26
CA PRO A 32 17.49 -2.89 8.22
C PRO A 32 16.01 -2.93 8.61
N ASN A 33 15.09 -2.29 7.88
CA ASN A 33 13.70 -2.23 8.29
C ASN A 33 12.99 -3.58 8.03
N PRO A 34 12.44 -4.22 9.08
CA PRO A 34 11.76 -5.50 8.91
C PRO A 34 10.39 -5.37 8.22
N TYR A 35 9.82 -4.16 8.14
CA TYR A 35 8.49 -3.91 7.60
C TYR A 35 8.54 -3.41 6.17
N GLN A 36 7.96 -4.18 5.26
CA GLN A 36 7.97 -3.91 3.83
C GLN A 36 6.68 -3.23 3.40
N VAL A 37 6.73 -2.42 2.34
CA VAL A 37 5.56 -1.71 1.82
C VAL A 37 5.42 -1.95 0.32
N PHE A 38 4.46 -2.78 -0.06
CA PHE A 38 4.21 -3.20 -1.44
C PHE A 38 3.17 -2.31 -2.12
N ASN A 39 3.47 -1.82 -3.32
CA ASN A 39 2.49 -1.13 -4.14
C ASN A 39 1.58 -2.12 -4.84
N ALA A 40 0.28 -1.87 -4.83
CA ALA A 40 -0.63 -2.53 -5.73
C ALA A 40 -0.20 -2.34 -7.20
N LYS A 41 -0.52 -3.32 -8.02
CA LYS A 41 -0.37 -3.32 -9.47
C LYS A 41 -1.73 -3.47 -10.12
N GLN A 42 -2.54 -4.39 -9.60
CA GLN A 42 -3.93 -4.58 -9.98
C GLN A 42 -4.82 -4.63 -8.74
N VAL A 43 -6.04 -4.14 -8.92
CA VAL A 43 -7.12 -4.27 -7.95
C VAL A 43 -8.26 -5.06 -8.55
N THR A 44 -8.91 -5.89 -7.74
CA THR A 44 -10.08 -6.68 -8.09
C THR A 44 -11.17 -6.42 -7.07
N LEU A 45 -12.24 -5.76 -7.53
CA LEU A 45 -13.43 -5.49 -6.73
C LEU A 45 -14.38 -6.69 -6.73
N PRO A 46 -15.43 -6.69 -5.88
CA PRO A 46 -16.54 -7.63 -6.01
C PRO A 46 -17.08 -7.67 -7.45
N PHE A 47 -17.67 -8.81 -7.83
CA PHE A 47 -18.16 -9.07 -9.19
C PHE A 47 -17.06 -9.20 -10.26
N ASN A 48 -15.81 -9.47 -9.84
CA ASN A 48 -14.67 -9.75 -10.72
C ASN A 48 -14.30 -8.58 -11.64
N ILE A 49 -14.52 -7.35 -11.18
CA ILE A 49 -14.10 -6.14 -11.89
C ILE A 49 -12.64 -5.89 -11.54
N THR A 50 -11.75 -6.07 -12.52
CA THR A 50 -10.30 -5.92 -12.35
C THR A 50 -9.77 -4.78 -13.21
N PHE A 51 -8.92 -3.93 -12.61
CA PHE A 51 -8.29 -2.80 -13.29
C PHE A 51 -6.93 -2.48 -12.66
N PRO A 52 -6.02 -1.81 -13.39
CA PRO A 52 -4.76 -1.38 -12.82
C PRO A 52 -4.99 -0.28 -11.78
N ASN A 53 -4.11 -0.22 -10.78
CA ASN A 53 -4.15 0.82 -9.74
C ASN A 53 -3.98 2.28 -10.26
N TYR A 54 -3.64 2.43 -11.53
CA TYR A 54 -3.62 3.71 -12.23
C TYR A 54 -5.02 4.30 -12.41
N ASP A 55 -6.05 3.45 -12.53
CA ASP A 55 -7.44 3.84 -12.76
C ASP A 55 -8.22 4.07 -11.45
N ASP A 56 -7.60 3.85 -10.28
CA ASP A 56 -8.22 4.09 -8.98
C ASP A 56 -7.68 5.36 -8.31
N HIS A 57 -8.56 6.21 -7.79
CA HIS A 57 -8.19 7.35 -6.95
C HIS A 57 -7.99 6.97 -5.47
N ALA A 58 -8.31 5.74 -5.10
CA ALA A 58 -8.20 5.22 -3.74
C ALA A 58 -6.79 5.37 -3.17
N LYS A 59 -6.76 5.52 -1.85
CA LYS A 59 -5.56 5.76 -1.04
C LYS A 59 -5.72 5.03 0.28
N TYR A 60 -5.37 3.76 0.29
CA TYR A 60 -5.39 2.95 1.49
C TYR A 60 -4.18 2.03 1.59
N ALA A 61 -3.96 1.54 2.80
CA ALA A 61 -2.99 0.51 3.10
C ALA A 61 -3.64 -0.56 3.96
N VAL A 62 -3.29 -1.82 3.74
CA VAL A 62 -3.71 -2.96 4.55
C VAL A 62 -2.49 -3.68 5.08
N ALA A 63 -2.57 -4.15 6.33
CA ALA A 63 -1.58 -5.08 6.87
C ALA A 63 -1.40 -6.27 5.92
N THR A 64 -0.18 -6.78 5.84
CA THR A 64 0.10 -8.02 5.12
C THR A 64 1.12 -8.82 5.90
N ASP A 65 0.93 -10.13 5.92
CA ASP A 65 1.87 -11.05 6.51
C ASP A 65 2.87 -11.49 5.44
N THR A 66 3.99 -10.80 5.33
CA THR A 66 5.10 -11.23 4.45
C THR A 66 6.16 -12.06 5.15
N GLN A 67 6.04 -12.29 6.47
CA GLN A 67 7.07 -12.96 7.27
C GLN A 67 6.54 -14.04 8.25
N GLY A 68 5.28 -14.48 8.10
CA GLY A 68 4.66 -15.53 8.91
C GLY A 68 4.28 -15.11 10.34
N GLY A 69 4.17 -13.81 10.59
CA GLY A 69 3.81 -13.24 11.90
C GLY A 69 2.47 -12.54 11.81
N PHE A 70 1.45 -13.09 12.47
CA PHE A 70 0.09 -12.52 12.48
C PHE A 70 0.13 -11.05 12.89
N SER A 71 -0.20 -10.20 11.93
CA SER A 71 -0.30 -8.77 12.12
C SER A 71 -1.73 -8.40 12.50
N TYR A 72 -1.87 -7.42 13.38
CA TYR A 72 -3.16 -6.81 13.65
C TYR A 72 -3.82 -6.39 12.32
N PRO A 73 -5.15 -6.51 12.17
CA PRO A 73 -5.88 -6.29 10.92
C PRO A 73 -5.98 -4.80 10.59
N TRP A 74 -4.83 -4.14 10.41
CA TRP A 74 -4.76 -2.72 10.16
C TRP A 74 -5.26 -2.40 8.77
N VAL A 75 -6.15 -1.42 8.71
CA VAL A 75 -6.52 -0.70 7.51
C VAL A 75 -6.25 0.78 7.75
N CYS A 76 -5.51 1.41 6.85
CA CYS A 76 -5.27 2.83 6.86
C CYS A 76 -5.88 3.47 5.61
N ILE A 77 -6.61 4.56 5.76
CA ILE A 77 -7.23 5.31 4.66
C ILE A 77 -6.79 6.76 4.78
N GLY A 78 -6.37 7.39 3.67
CA GLY A 78 -5.80 8.74 3.77
C GLY A 78 -5.74 9.51 2.46
N GLY A 79 -5.08 10.67 2.53
CA GLY A 79 -5.07 11.65 1.43
C GLY A 79 -3.83 11.63 0.53
N ILE A 80 -2.81 10.82 0.84
CA ILE A 80 -1.49 10.87 0.19
C ILE A 80 -1.26 9.66 -0.73
N ASN A 81 -0.86 9.94 -1.98
CA ASN A 81 -0.42 8.90 -2.92
C ASN A 81 1.07 8.54 -2.72
N ARG A 82 1.50 7.36 -3.21
CA ARG A 82 2.93 7.03 -3.33
C ARG A 82 3.55 7.54 -4.63
N GLN A 83 3.63 8.86 -4.76
CA GLN A 83 4.25 9.54 -5.90
C GLN A 83 5.29 10.57 -5.43
N SER A 84 6.34 10.80 -6.21
CA SER A 84 7.47 11.66 -5.82
C SER A 84 7.06 13.06 -5.37
N HIS A 85 6.12 13.69 -6.08
CA HIS A 85 5.65 15.04 -5.75
C HIS A 85 4.83 15.13 -4.44
N GLN A 86 4.38 14.00 -3.89
CA GLN A 86 3.64 13.96 -2.63
C GLN A 86 4.56 14.06 -1.41
N LEU A 87 5.87 13.85 -1.57
CA LEU A 87 6.85 13.95 -0.48
C LEU A 87 6.94 15.35 0.12
N GLU A 88 6.53 16.37 -0.64
CA GLU A 88 6.56 17.78 -0.25
C GLU A 88 5.17 18.32 0.09
N ARG A 89 4.16 17.44 0.17
CA ARG A 89 2.77 17.81 0.46
C ARG A 89 2.37 17.29 1.84
N GLY A 90 1.71 18.16 2.61
CA GLY A 90 1.08 17.76 3.86
C GLY A 90 -0.10 16.82 3.60
N GLY A 91 -0.32 15.90 4.53
CA GLY A 91 -1.50 15.04 4.57
C GLY A 91 -1.42 14.03 5.71
N GLY A 92 -2.55 13.38 5.96
CA GLY A 92 -2.70 12.39 7.04
C GLY A 92 -3.34 11.10 6.55
N VAL A 93 -3.29 10.11 7.43
CA VAL A 93 -3.99 8.84 7.29
C VAL A 93 -4.69 8.52 8.60
N LEU A 94 -5.88 7.92 8.52
CA LEU A 94 -6.55 7.30 9.66
C LEU A 94 -6.29 5.80 9.58
N CYS A 95 -5.78 5.21 10.66
CA CYS A 95 -5.56 3.77 10.76
C CYS A 95 -6.47 3.17 11.84
N THR A 96 -7.11 2.06 11.53
CA THR A 96 -7.93 1.28 12.48
C THR A 96 -7.59 -0.20 12.36
N ALA A 97 -7.64 -0.91 13.49
CA ALA A 97 -7.53 -2.36 13.52
C ALA A 97 -8.95 -2.94 13.64
N ASP A 98 -9.58 -3.15 12.49
CA ASP A 98 -10.94 -3.68 12.38
C ASP A 98 -10.94 -4.89 11.44
N ALA A 99 -11.36 -6.04 11.97
CA ALA A 99 -11.29 -7.30 11.22
C ALA A 99 -12.22 -7.34 10.01
N GLN A 100 -13.40 -6.71 10.09
CA GLN A 100 -14.37 -6.70 9.00
C GLN A 100 -13.88 -5.79 7.87
N LEU A 101 -13.40 -4.59 8.22
CA LEU A 101 -12.83 -3.66 7.26
C LEU A 101 -11.58 -4.25 6.60
N TYR A 102 -10.72 -4.89 7.39
CA TYR A 102 -9.56 -5.60 6.86
C TYR A 102 -9.95 -6.71 5.89
N ALA A 103 -10.93 -7.55 6.23
CA ALA A 103 -11.39 -8.59 5.32
C ALA A 103 -11.90 -8.02 3.99
N ALA A 104 -12.62 -6.89 4.02
CA ALA A 104 -13.12 -6.23 2.82
C ALA A 104 -12.01 -5.62 1.95
N PHE A 105 -10.97 -5.02 2.55
CA PHE A 105 -9.92 -4.32 1.80
C PHE A 105 -8.73 -5.21 1.43
N SER A 106 -8.41 -6.21 2.26
CA SER A 106 -7.21 -7.05 2.10
C SER A 106 -7.22 -7.88 0.82
N THR A 107 -8.42 -8.20 0.30
CA THR A 107 -8.62 -8.97 -0.92
C THR A 107 -8.66 -8.12 -2.19
N ILE A 108 -8.79 -6.78 -2.07
CA ILE A 108 -8.91 -5.89 -3.23
C ILE A 108 -7.59 -5.84 -4.01
N ILE A 109 -6.44 -5.81 -3.32
CA ILE A 109 -5.13 -5.81 -3.97
C ILE A 109 -4.79 -7.24 -4.42
N SER A 110 -5.13 -7.56 -5.67
CA SER A 110 -4.97 -8.89 -6.26
C SER A 110 -3.54 -9.14 -6.78
N GLU A 111 -2.85 -8.09 -7.24
CA GLU A 111 -1.45 -8.16 -7.63
C GLU A 111 -0.69 -6.94 -7.08
N TYR A 112 0.56 -7.14 -6.64
CA TYR A 112 1.43 -6.07 -6.15
C TYR A 112 2.84 -6.18 -6.70
N TRP A 113 3.51 -5.03 -6.83
CA TRP A 113 4.90 -4.98 -7.26
C TRP A 113 5.82 -5.54 -6.18
N PRO A 114 6.70 -6.51 -6.50
CA PRO A 114 7.68 -7.00 -5.56
C PRO A 114 8.72 -5.93 -5.23
N CYS A 115 9.50 -6.18 -4.17
CA CYS A 115 10.73 -5.46 -3.92
C CYS A 115 11.69 -5.63 -5.11
N ARG A 116 12.42 -4.58 -5.50
CA ARG A 116 13.49 -4.72 -6.49
C ARG A 116 14.73 -5.29 -5.81
N GLY A 117 15.37 -6.28 -6.44
CA GLY A 117 16.46 -7.10 -5.88
C GLY A 117 17.79 -6.39 -5.57
N SER A 118 17.83 -5.06 -5.57
CA SER A 118 19.01 -4.26 -5.21
C SER A 118 18.77 -3.31 -4.02
N GLU A 119 17.67 -3.50 -3.28
CA GLU A 119 17.41 -2.80 -2.01
C GLU A 119 17.38 -3.77 -0.81
N MET A 120 18.15 -4.85 -0.87
CA MET A 120 18.47 -5.71 0.28
C MET A 120 19.66 -5.16 1.06
#